data_AF-A0A814ZIE7-F1
#
_entry.id   AF-A0A814ZIE7-F1
#
_cell.length_a   1.000
_cell.length_b   1.000
_cell.length_c   1.000
_cell.angle_alpha   90.00
_cell.angle_beta   90.00
_cell.angle_gamma   90.00
#
_symmetry.space_group_name_H-M   'P 1'
#
loop_
_entity.id
_entity.type
_entity.pdbx_description
1 polymer ?
#
loop_
_entity_poly.entity_id
_entity_poly.type
_entity_poly.pdbx_seq_one_letter_code
_entity_poly.pdbx_strand_id
1 'polypeptide(L)'
;MALNCQAKIRLCNTGEQLKITIIDLKHNHKVVQANMKFYARNRRLDDSAIELIKNYDQHKVPRSIIRNLIMDKKNMKCNTVKDIANVLNKTTLNNSPSQNTAVHDLLNEIKLADPTATLEVNIL
;
A
#
# COMPACT_ATOMS: atom_id res chain seq x y z
N MET A 1 18.32 -13.00 8.57
CA MET A 1 17.21 -12.21 9.13
C MET A 1 17.83 -11.20 10.09
N ALA A 2 17.75 -9.90 9.78
CA ALA A 2 18.43 -8.85 10.56
C ALA A 2 17.51 -8.34 11.68
N LEU A 3 17.60 -8.96 12.85
CA LEU A 3 16.72 -8.66 13.98
C LEU A 3 17.05 -7.31 14.67
N ASN A 4 18.22 -6.70 14.43
CA ASN A 4 18.70 -5.52 15.19
C ASN A 4 19.37 -4.44 14.32
N CYS A 5 18.78 -4.01 13.19
CA CYS A 5 19.32 -2.88 12.42
C CYS A 5 19.11 -1.57 13.17
N GLN A 6 20.17 -0.79 13.37
CA GLN A 6 20.12 0.49 14.09
C GLN A 6 19.72 1.66 13.20
N ALA A 7 19.85 1.52 11.87
CA ALA A 7 19.47 2.55 10.92
C ALA A 7 17.99 2.92 10.98
N LYS A 8 17.70 4.20 11.17
CA LYS A 8 16.35 4.75 11.37
C LYS A 8 16.17 6.06 10.61
N ILE A 9 14.95 6.31 10.15
CA ILE A 9 14.52 7.61 9.63
C ILE A 9 13.39 8.08 10.53
N ARG A 10 13.52 9.27 11.11
CA ARG A 10 12.50 9.94 11.91
C ARG A 10 11.88 11.04 11.07
N LEU A 11 10.56 10.98 10.93
CA LEU A 11 9.73 12.02 10.34
C LEU A 11 9.02 12.75 11.47
N CYS A 12 9.13 14.07 11.51
CA CYS A 12 8.45 14.90 12.50
C CYS A 12 7.84 16.10 11.78
N ASN A 13 6.56 16.35 12.00
CA ASN A 13 5.91 17.57 11.51
C ASN A 13 5.96 18.63 12.61
N THR A 14 6.56 19.78 12.31
CA THR A 14 6.65 20.91 13.23
C THR A 14 6.05 22.14 12.55
N GLY A 15 4.78 22.44 12.85
CA GLY A 15 4.03 23.51 12.21
C GLY A 15 3.75 23.22 10.74
N GLU A 16 4.20 24.11 9.85
CA GLU A 16 4.08 23.98 8.39
C GLU A 16 5.27 23.25 7.74
N GLN A 17 6.21 22.72 8.54
CA GLN A 17 7.44 22.12 8.02
C GLN A 17 7.57 20.64 8.40
N LEU A 18 7.80 19.80 7.39
CA LEU A 18 8.19 18.42 7.58
C LEU A 18 9.69 18.32 7.82
N LYS A 19 10.08 17.92 9.03
CA LYS A 19 11.46 17.63 9.40
C LYS A 19 11.76 16.13 9.21
N ILE A 20 12.72 15.85 8.35
CA ILE A 20 13.25 14.49 8.13
C ILE A 20 14.62 14.39 8.81
N THR A 21 14.79 13.44 9.72
CA THR A 21 16.06 13.20 10.42
C THR A 21 16.49 11.76 10.22
N ILE A 22 17.69 11.56 9.67
CA ILE A 22 18.30 10.24 9.50
C ILE A 22 19.12 9.95 10.75
N ILE A 23 18.78 8.88 11.46
CA ILE A 23 19.43 8.45 12.70
C ILE A 23 20.14 7.13 12.42
N ASP A 24 21.46 7.21 12.32
CA ASP A 24 22.36 6.10 11.97
C ASP A 24 22.14 5.55 10.55
N LEU A 25 23.19 5.57 9.74
CA LEU A 25 23.21 5.01 8.38
C LEU A 25 23.87 3.63 8.32
N LYS A 26 24.43 3.16 9.45
CA LYS A 26 25.15 1.89 9.49
C LYS A 26 24.14 0.75 9.58
N HIS A 27 24.05 0.00 8.48
CA HIS A 27 23.37 -1.27 8.47
C HIS A 27 24.33 -2.35 8.96
N ASN A 28 23.91 -3.15 9.93
CA ASN A 28 24.62 -4.36 10.35
C ASN A 28 24.38 -5.57 9.43
N HIS A 29 23.89 -5.31 8.22
CA HIS A 29 23.59 -6.30 7.21
C HIS A 29 23.72 -5.67 5.83
N LYS A 30 23.96 -6.50 4.81
CA LYS A 30 24.08 -6.02 3.44
C LYS A 30 22.72 -5.53 2.93
N VAL A 31 22.63 -4.24 2.62
CA VAL A 31 21.46 -3.66 1.93
C VAL A 31 21.70 -3.79 0.43
N VAL A 32 20.97 -4.70 -0.20
CA VAL A 32 21.02 -4.93 -1.66
C VAL A 32 19.61 -4.80 -2.21
N GLN A 33 19.43 -4.06 -3.30
CA GLN A 33 18.13 -3.88 -3.95
C GLN A 33 17.50 -5.23 -4.32
N ALA A 34 18.30 -6.20 -4.78
CA ALA A 34 17.85 -7.56 -5.08
C ALA A 34 17.16 -8.27 -3.89
N ASN A 35 17.48 -7.88 -2.66
CA ASN A 35 16.91 -8.45 -1.44
C ASN A 35 15.65 -7.71 -0.96
N MET A 36 15.30 -6.56 -1.56
CA MET A 36 14.10 -5.81 -1.18
C MET A 36 12.83 -6.66 -1.30
N LYS A 37 12.76 -7.55 -2.30
CA LYS A 37 11.64 -8.47 -2.53
C LYS A 37 11.39 -9.47 -1.39
N PHE A 38 12.32 -9.64 -0.46
CA PHE A 38 12.10 -10.52 0.69
C PHE A 38 11.30 -9.85 1.81
N TYR A 39 11.25 -8.52 1.84
CA TYR A 39 10.47 -7.77 2.82
C TYR A 39 8.99 -7.75 2.44
N ALA A 40 8.12 -8.11 3.39
CA ALA A 40 6.67 -8.20 3.15
C ALA A 40 6.03 -6.92 2.59
N ARG A 41 6.56 -5.74 2.96
CA ARG A 41 6.06 -4.45 2.45
C ARG A 41 6.40 -4.20 0.98
N ASN A 42 7.44 -4.86 0.46
CA ASN A 42 7.94 -4.68 -0.90
C ASN A 42 7.53 -5.85 -1.83
N ARG A 43 6.92 -6.91 -1.28
CA ARG A 43 6.33 -7.97 -2.08
C ARG A 43 5.07 -7.43 -2.75
N ARG A 44 5.09 -7.33 -4.08
CA ARG A 44 3.91 -7.01 -4.88
C ARG A 44 3.33 -8.33 -5.38
N LEU A 45 2.06 -8.54 -5.08
CA LEU A 45 1.26 -9.55 -5.77
C LEU A 45 0.86 -8.98 -7.13
N ASP A 46 0.75 -9.84 -8.12
CA ASP A 46 0.24 -9.47 -9.43
C ASP A 46 -1.28 -9.23 -9.35
N ASP A 47 -1.82 -8.54 -10.36
CA ASP A 47 -3.25 -8.20 -10.38
C ASP A 47 -4.13 -9.45 -10.33
N SER A 48 -3.67 -10.56 -10.92
CA SER A 48 -4.40 -11.82 -10.92
C SER A 48 -4.48 -12.48 -9.53
N ALA A 49 -3.43 -12.42 -8.71
CA ALA A 49 -3.50 -12.88 -7.32
C ALA A 49 -4.30 -11.91 -6.44
N ILE A 50 -4.24 -10.60 -6.70
CA ILE A 50 -5.05 -9.61 -5.99
C ILE A 50 -6.54 -9.87 -6.20
N GLU A 51 -6.95 -10.17 -7.45
CA GLU A 51 -8.33 -10.49 -7.79
C GLU A 51 -8.82 -11.77 -7.08
N LEU A 52 -7.99 -12.83 -7.09
CA LEU A 52 -8.30 -14.06 -6.35
C LEU A 52 -8.45 -13.80 -4.85
N ILE A 53 -7.58 -12.99 -4.25
CA ILE A 53 -7.68 -12.62 -2.84
C ILE A 53 -9.02 -11.94 -2.56
N LYS A 54 -9.39 -10.94 -3.36
CA LYS A 54 -10.64 -10.19 -3.18
C LYS A 54 -11.87 -11.10 -3.30
N ASN A 55 -11.88 -11.97 -4.31
CA ASN A 55 -12.98 -12.90 -4.55
C ASN A 55 -13.14 -13.88 -3.37
N TYR A 56 -12.05 -14.54 -2.95
CA TYR A 56 -12.13 -15.50 -1.84
C TYR A 56 -12.39 -14.84 -0.47
N ASP A 57 -11.96 -13.59 -0.26
CA ASP A 57 -12.26 -12.84 0.96
C ASP A 57 -13.77 -12.51 1.07
N GLN A 58 -14.43 -12.18 -0.05
CA GLN A 58 -15.91 -12.02 -0.08
C GLN A 58 -16.63 -13.30 0.36
N HIS A 59 -16.08 -14.46 0.04
CA HIS A 59 -16.61 -15.76 0.45
C HIS A 59 -16.17 -16.19 1.86
N LYS A 60 -15.54 -15.29 2.64
CA LYS A 60 -15.03 -15.55 4.01
C LYS A 60 -14.10 -16.77 4.09
N VAL A 61 -13.38 -17.07 3.01
CA VAL A 61 -12.44 -18.20 2.97
C VAL A 61 -11.24 -17.88 3.88
N PRO A 62 -10.81 -18.81 4.76
CA PRO A 62 -9.63 -18.61 5.58
C PRO A 62 -8.39 -18.24 4.77
N ARG A 63 -7.66 -17.21 5.23
CA ARG A 63 -6.48 -16.68 4.52
C ARG A 63 -5.37 -17.71 4.30
N SER A 64 -5.28 -18.73 5.15
CA SER A 64 -4.38 -19.88 4.97
C SER A 64 -4.72 -20.69 3.71
N ILE A 65 -6.01 -20.86 3.42
CA ILE A 65 -6.49 -21.58 2.24
C ILE A 65 -6.29 -20.72 0.98
N ILE A 66 -6.60 -19.42 1.05
CA ILE A 66 -6.34 -18.48 -0.05
C ILE A 66 -4.86 -18.49 -0.43
N ARG A 67 -3.95 -18.52 0.56
CA ARG A 67 -2.51 -18.64 0.32
C ARG A 67 -2.16 -19.89 -0.47
N ASN A 68 -2.65 -21.05 -0.03
CA ASN A 68 -2.36 -22.32 -0.69
C ASN A 68 -2.85 -22.30 -2.13
N LEU A 69 -4.07 -21.80 -2.37
CA LEU A 69 -4.64 -21.67 -3.71
C LEU A 69 -3.80 -20.77 -4.63
N ILE A 70 -3.24 -19.67 -4.12
CA ILE A 70 -2.36 -18.78 -4.90
C ILE A 70 -1.01 -19.45 -5.18
N MET A 71 -0.43 -20.13 -4.18
CA MET A 71 0.81 -20.87 -4.35
C MET A 71 0.64 -21.98 -5.41
N ASP A 72 -0.45 -22.73 -5.33
CA ASP A 72 -0.73 -23.88 -6.21
C ASP A 72 -1.10 -23.45 -7.63
N LYS A 73 -1.95 -22.44 -7.81
CA LYS A 73 -2.45 -22.04 -9.14
C LYS A 73 -1.47 -21.18 -9.94
N LYS A 74 -0.58 -20.45 -9.28
CA LYS A 74 0.22 -19.41 -9.95
C LYS A 74 1.72 -19.70 -9.94
N ASN A 75 2.16 -20.76 -9.28
CA ASN A 75 3.58 -21.04 -9.06
C ASN A 75 4.31 -19.82 -8.45
N MET A 76 3.56 -19.01 -7.69
CA MET A 76 3.98 -17.71 -7.20
C MET A 76 4.36 -17.79 -5.72
N LYS A 77 5.33 -16.96 -5.36
CA LYS A 77 5.80 -16.76 -3.98
C LYS A 77 4.84 -15.89 -3.17
N CYS A 78 3.58 -16.32 -3.00
CA CYS A 78 2.72 -15.83 -1.92
C CYS A 78 3.21 -16.43 -0.59
N ASN A 79 4.33 -15.91 -0.11
CA ASN A 79 5.13 -16.59 0.90
C ASN A 79 4.51 -16.52 2.30
N THR A 80 3.56 -15.62 2.53
CA THR A 80 2.96 -15.46 3.86
C THR A 80 1.51 -14.98 3.82
N VAL A 81 0.74 -15.38 4.83
CA VAL A 81 -0.61 -14.84 5.11
C VAL A 81 -0.60 -13.30 5.30
N LYS A 82 0.54 -12.72 5.68
CA LYS A 82 0.73 -11.27 5.76
C LYS A 82 0.63 -10.57 4.39
N ASP A 83 0.99 -11.25 3.31
CA ASP A 83 0.88 -10.67 1.96
C ASP A 83 -0.60 -10.47 1.59
N ILE A 84 -1.46 -11.43 1.97
CA ILE A 84 -2.91 -11.36 1.81
C ILE A 84 -3.50 -10.23 2.67
N ALA A 85 -3.10 -10.17 3.95
CA ALA A 85 -3.56 -9.10 4.85
C ALA A 85 -3.19 -7.70 4.35
N ASN A 86 -2.00 -7.52 3.75
CA ASN A 86 -1.59 -6.24 3.19
C ASN A 86 -2.46 -5.83 1.99
N VAL A 87 -2.87 -6.76 1.13
CA VAL A 87 -3.77 -6.48 0.00
C VAL A 87 -5.16 -6.07 0.51
N LEU A 88 -5.70 -6.81 1.48
CA LEU A 88 -7.01 -6.51 2.05
C LEU A 88 -7.00 -5.15 2.76
N ASN A 89 -6.00 -4.88 3.60
CA ASN A 89 -5.88 -3.59 4.30
C ASN A 89 -5.78 -2.40 3.32
N LYS A 90 -5.03 -2.55 2.21
CA LYS A 90 -4.97 -1.53 1.16
C LYS A 90 -6.31 -1.34 0.45
N THR A 91 -7.06 -2.43 0.25
CA THR A 91 -8.38 -2.37 -0.39
C THR A 91 -9.39 -1.68 0.54
N THR A 92 -9.35 -1.94 1.85
CA THR A 92 -10.19 -1.27 2.84
C THR A 92 -9.88 0.23 2.93
N LEU A 93 -8.59 0.62 2.88
CA LEU A 93 -8.16 2.03 2.82
C LEU A 93 -8.56 2.75 1.51
N ASN A 94 -8.80 2.02 0.43
CA ASN A 94 -9.32 2.59 -0.82
C ASN A 94 -10.86 2.61 -0.86
N ASN A 95 -11.52 1.85 0.01
CA ASN A 95 -12.99 1.79 0.15
C ASN A 95 -13.53 2.68 1.27
N SER A 96 -12.68 3.32 2.08
CA SER A 96 -13.08 4.56 2.74
C SER A 96 -13.41 5.56 1.63
N PRO A 97 -14.55 6.28 1.68
CA PRO A 97 -14.97 7.19 0.63
C PRO A 97 -13.78 8.09 0.30
N SER A 98 -13.19 7.86 -0.87
CA SER A 98 -11.97 8.53 -1.25
C SER A 98 -12.27 10.02 -1.26
N GLN A 99 -11.42 10.85 -0.66
CA GLN A 99 -11.53 12.31 -0.77
C GLN A 99 -11.64 12.74 -2.25
N ASN A 100 -11.18 11.92 -3.19
CA ASN A 100 -11.36 12.11 -4.64
C ASN A 100 -12.81 12.03 -5.13
N THR A 101 -13.70 11.24 -4.51
CA THR A 101 -15.12 11.19 -4.92
C THR A 101 -15.83 12.48 -4.52
N ALA A 102 -15.61 12.94 -3.29
CA ALA A 102 -16.14 14.23 -2.82
C ALA A 102 -15.59 15.42 -3.62
N VAL A 103 -14.30 15.39 -4.01
CA VAL A 103 -13.70 16.41 -4.88
C VAL A 103 -14.27 16.37 -6.30
N HIS A 104 -14.54 15.18 -6.85
CA HIS A 104 -15.19 15.04 -8.16
C HIS A 104 -16.65 15.51 -8.15
N ASP A 105 -17.39 15.21 -7.08
CA ASP A 105 -18.77 15.65 -6.91
C ASP A 105 -18.84 17.19 -6.76
N LEU A 106 -17.93 17.79 -5.97
CA LEU A 106 -17.75 19.24 -5.88
C LEU A 106 -17.38 19.88 -7.22
N LEU A 107 -16.48 19.26 -8.00
CA LEU A 107 -16.10 19.74 -9.34
C LEU A 107 -17.28 19.73 -10.31
N ASN A 108 -18.14 18.72 -10.21
CA ASN A 108 -19.34 18.62 -11.05
C ASN A 108 -20.36 19.70 -10.68
N GLU A 109 -20.59 19.95 -9.38
CA GLU A 109 -21.45 21.05 -8.91
C GLU A 109 -20.93 22.43 -9.33
N ILE A 110 -19.62 22.66 -9.22
CA ILE A 110 -18.98 23.93 -9.63
C ILE A 110 -19.10 24.13 -11.15
N LYS A 111 -18.88 23.08 -11.95
CA LYS A 111 -19.01 23.15 -13.43
C LYS A 111 -20.45 23.35 -13.91
N LEU A 112 -21.43 22.91 -13.13
CA LEU A 112 -22.85 23.19 -13.39
C LEU A 112 -23.18 24.68 -13.17
N ALA A 113 -22.49 25.35 -12.24
CA ALA A 113 -22.66 26.77 -11.96
C ALA A 113 -21.80 27.68 -12.86
N ASP A 114 -20.59 27.25 -13.20
CA ASP A 114 -19.69 27.94 -14.15
C ASP A 114 -18.87 26.90 -14.96
N PRO A 115 -19.19 26.72 -16.26
CA PRO A 115 -18.54 25.71 -17.09
C PRO A 115 -17.06 26.02 -17.39
N THR A 116 -16.56 27.20 -17.05
CA THR A 116 -15.16 27.59 -17.28
C THR A 116 -14.23 27.37 -16.08
N ALA A 117 -14.78 26.95 -14.93
CA ALA A 117 -14.00 26.72 -13.73
C ALA A 117 -13.04 25.52 -13.85
N THR A 118 -11.75 25.77 -13.62
CA THR A 118 -10.69 24.76 -13.47
C THR A 118 -10.19 24.72 -12.02
N LEU A 119 -10.01 23.52 -11.48
CA LEU A 119 -9.55 23.29 -10.11
C LEU A 119 -8.09 22.84 -10.15
N GLU A 120 -7.17 23.70 -9.72
CA GLU A 120 -5.75 23.34 -9.55
C GLU A 120 -5.59 22.60 -8.23
N VAL A 121 -5.43 21.28 -8.30
CA VAL A 121 -5.15 20.47 -7.12
C VAL A 121 -3.64 20.49 -6.87
N ASN A 122 -3.19 21.36 -5.96
CA ASN A 122 -1.84 21.30 -5.44
C ASN A 122 -1.74 20.13 -4.46
N ILE A 123 -1.09 19.06 -4.90
CA ILE A 123 -0.77 17.89 -4.07
C ILE A 123 0.57 18.19 -3.39
N LEU A 124 0.55 18.46 -2.07
CA LEU A 124 1.72 18.48 -1.19
C LEU A 124 2.09 17.06 -0.74
#